data_AF-A0A3P7D3A3-F1
#
_entry.id   AF-A0A3P7D3A3-F1
#
_cell.length_a   1.000
_cell.length_b   1.000
_cell.length_c   1.000
_cell.angle_alpha   90.00
_cell.angle_beta   90.00
_cell.angle_gamma   90.00
#
_symmetry.space_group_name_H-M   'P 1'
#
loop_
_entity.id
_entity.type
_entity.pdbx_description
1 polymer ?
#
loop_
_entity_poly.entity_id
_entity_poly.type
_entity_poly.pdbx_seq_one_letter_code
_entity_poly.pdbx_strand_id
1 'polypeptide(L)'
;MLDYVLVRRRDRQDVLVTKAIRDVDGWTDHRLSTALENLGRARRQNQDWFDENNADISNILAEKNALHKAYMDLRTDATKAAFFRCRRLVQQRLREMQDTWMIRKAEEIQGYADRNEMNNFFKAIKAIYGPCIKGSAPLLSSDGTTLLREKSQILKRWVEHFINVLTCSSAITDAAIDRLHQVDTNNDLNLPPSLPETIRAVQLISSGKAPGYDALPPEVYKHADPSKDARSYAAVVVDLSAPIFLHRTSCDEACGLNVNEDFTFNDTMISSDWIIRPWRS
;
A
#
# COMPACT_ATOMS: atom_id res chain seq x y z
N MET A 1 -26.19 -19.72 1.05
CA MET A 1 -25.23 -20.66 0.46
C MET A 1 -25.50 -20.65 -1.04
N LEU A 2 -24.43 -20.47 -1.83
CA LEU A 2 -24.40 -19.89 -3.18
C LEU A 2 -25.03 -20.80 -4.24
N ASP A 3 -25.59 -20.18 -5.29
CA ASP A 3 -25.41 -20.62 -6.67
C ASP A 3 -25.70 -19.46 -7.63
N TYR A 4 -24.66 -18.74 -8.04
CA TYR A 4 -24.69 -18.01 -9.31
C TYR A 4 -23.94 -18.85 -10.33
N VAL A 5 -24.69 -19.75 -10.98
CA VAL A 5 -24.26 -20.46 -12.18
C VAL A 5 -24.11 -19.42 -13.30
N LEU A 6 -22.93 -19.36 -13.91
CA LEU A 6 -22.68 -18.60 -15.14
C LEU A 6 -23.49 -19.24 -16.29
N VAL A 7 -24.70 -18.76 -16.53
CA VAL A 7 -25.53 -19.22 -17.64
C VAL A 7 -25.05 -18.61 -18.95
N ARG A 8 -24.69 -19.46 -19.92
CA ARG A 8 -24.35 -19.08 -21.30
C ARG A 8 -25.57 -18.43 -21.97
N ARG A 9 -25.33 -17.44 -22.83
CA ARG A 9 -26.32 -16.60 -23.55
C ARG A 9 -27.44 -17.31 -24.35
N ARG A 10 -27.52 -18.65 -24.38
CA ARG A 10 -28.45 -19.40 -25.25
C ARG A 10 -29.74 -19.90 -24.58
N ASP A 11 -29.85 -19.83 -23.25
CA ASP A 11 -31.02 -20.39 -22.52
C ASP A 11 -32.06 -19.33 -22.13
N ARG A 12 -32.11 -18.22 -22.86
CA ARG A 12 -32.95 -17.06 -22.52
C ARG A 12 -34.45 -17.28 -22.84
N GLN A 13 -34.80 -18.35 -23.55
CA GLN A 13 -36.17 -18.64 -23.97
C GLN A 13 -36.98 -19.45 -22.95
N ASP A 14 -36.32 -20.15 -22.00
CA ASP A 14 -37.00 -21.05 -21.04
C ASP A 14 -37.30 -20.40 -19.68
N VAL A 15 -36.95 -19.12 -19.48
CA VAL A 15 -37.20 -18.37 -18.23
C VAL A 15 -38.58 -17.67 -18.24
N LEU A 16 -39.50 -18.06 -19.13
CA LEU A 16 -40.82 -17.44 -19.25
C LEU A 16 -41.91 -18.05 -18.37
N VAL A 17 -41.59 -19.05 -17.53
CA VAL A 17 -42.59 -19.65 -16.62
C VAL A 17 -42.08 -19.70 -15.18
N THR A 18 -41.85 -18.53 -14.60
CA THR A 18 -41.90 -18.38 -13.13
C THR A 18 -42.89 -17.28 -12.79
N LYS A 19 -44.18 -17.61 -12.88
CA LYS A 19 -45.21 -16.87 -12.14
C LYS A 19 -44.86 -17.02 -10.65
N ALA A 20 -44.44 -15.93 -10.02
CA ALA A 20 -44.26 -15.88 -8.58
C ALA A 20 -45.55 -16.35 -7.88
N ILE A 21 -45.44 -17.44 -7.13
CA ILE A 21 -46.53 -17.99 -6.33
C ILE A 21 -46.80 -17.00 -5.19
N ARG A 22 -48.06 -16.54 -5.08
CA ARG A 22 -48.56 -15.65 -4.02
C ARG A 22 -48.62 -16.40 -2.67
N ASP A 23 -47.49 -16.83 -2.12
CA ASP A 23 -47.38 -17.30 -0.73
C ASP A 23 -45.92 -17.49 -0.21
N VAL A 24 -44.91 -17.05 -0.95
CA VAL A 24 -43.48 -17.29 -0.63
C VAL A 24 -42.98 -16.47 0.58
N ASP A 25 -43.79 -15.52 1.04
CA ASP A 25 -43.44 -14.58 2.10
C ASP A 25 -43.45 -15.26 3.49
N GLY A 26 -44.36 -16.20 3.73
CA GLY A 26 -44.48 -16.88 5.03
C GLY A 26 -43.35 -17.88 5.31
N TRP A 27 -42.83 -18.54 4.28
CA TRP A 27 -41.77 -19.54 4.41
C TRP A 27 -40.37 -18.90 4.57
N THR A 28 -40.18 -17.73 3.97
CA THR A 28 -38.95 -16.96 4.13
C THR A 28 -38.88 -16.31 5.51
N ASP A 29 -40.00 -15.80 6.03
CA ASP A 29 -40.07 -15.19 7.36
C ASP A 29 -39.85 -16.22 8.49
N HIS A 30 -40.45 -17.42 8.39
CA HIS A 30 -40.21 -18.49 9.36
C HIS A 30 -38.74 -18.93 9.40
N ARG A 31 -38.10 -19.12 8.23
CA ARG A 31 -36.68 -19.48 8.16
C ARG A 31 -35.76 -18.40 8.71
N LEU A 32 -36.08 -17.13 8.46
CA LEU A 32 -35.32 -16.00 8.98
C LEU A 32 -35.49 -15.87 10.51
N SER A 33 -36.69 -16.09 11.04
CA SER A 33 -36.96 -16.08 12.48
C SER A 33 -36.22 -17.22 13.19
N THR A 34 -36.33 -18.45 12.69
CA THR A 34 -35.64 -19.62 13.26
C THR A 34 -34.11 -19.49 13.16
N ALA A 35 -33.59 -18.90 12.08
CA ALA A 35 -32.16 -18.62 11.96
C ALA A 35 -31.71 -17.53 12.95
N LEU A 36 -32.51 -16.49 13.16
CA LEU A 36 -32.21 -15.41 14.10
C LEU A 36 -32.20 -15.91 15.56
N GLU A 37 -33.14 -16.78 15.93
CA GLU A 37 -33.21 -17.39 17.26
C GLU A 37 -32.03 -18.32 17.54
N ASN A 38 -31.63 -19.13 16.56
CA ASN A 38 -30.59 -20.15 16.77
C ASN A 38 -29.15 -19.63 16.58
N LEU A 39 -28.94 -18.68 15.65
CA LEU A 39 -27.60 -18.20 15.29
C LEU A 39 -27.33 -16.75 15.75
N GLY A 40 -28.38 -16.01 16.12
CA GLY A 40 -28.28 -14.59 16.44
C GLY A 40 -27.94 -13.73 15.21
N ARG A 41 -27.84 -12.41 15.41
CA ARG A 41 -27.27 -11.50 14.40
C ARG A 41 -25.75 -11.53 14.50
N ALA A 42 -25.08 -11.85 13.39
CA ALA A 42 -23.64 -11.68 13.30
C ALA A 42 -23.27 -10.21 13.59
N ARG A 43 -22.49 -9.99 14.64
CA ARG A 43 -21.99 -8.66 14.98
C ARG A 43 -20.86 -8.34 14.01
N ARG A 44 -21.05 -7.31 13.18
CA ARG A 44 -19.98 -6.77 12.34
C ARG A 44 -18.90 -6.21 13.26
N GLN A 45 -17.65 -6.56 12.99
CA GLN A 45 -16.49 -6.13 13.79
C GLN A 45 -15.97 -4.75 13.34
N ASN A 46 -16.34 -4.31 12.14
CA ASN A 46 -15.94 -3.03 11.59
C ASN A 46 -17.09 -2.03 11.76
N GLN A 47 -16.76 -0.82 12.21
CA GLN A 47 -17.72 0.29 12.22
C GLN A 47 -18.10 0.64 10.78
N ASP A 48 -19.39 0.55 10.49
CA ASP A 48 -19.99 0.96 9.21
C ASP A 48 -20.84 2.22 9.44
N TRP A 49 -21.04 3.02 8.38
CA TRP A 49 -21.88 4.24 8.42
C TRP A 49 -23.33 3.94 8.80
N PHE A 50 -23.75 2.68 8.65
CA PHE A 50 -25.09 2.19 8.97
C PHE A 50 -25.30 1.96 10.47
N ASP A 51 -24.26 1.61 11.23
CA ASP A 51 -24.41 1.17 12.63
C ASP A 51 -24.84 2.30 13.57
N GLU A 52 -24.28 3.50 13.38
CA GLU A 52 -24.59 4.70 14.18
C GLU A 52 -26.01 5.24 13.93
N ASN A 53 -26.60 4.90 12.78
CA ASN A 53 -27.84 5.51 12.32
C ASN A 53 -29.01 4.53 12.13
N ASN A 54 -28.88 3.33 12.70
CA ASN A 54 -29.84 2.23 12.48
C ASN A 54 -31.32 2.61 12.74
N ALA A 55 -31.60 3.36 13.81
CA ALA A 55 -32.98 3.71 14.18
C ALA A 55 -33.66 4.63 13.15
N ASP A 56 -32.93 5.64 12.65
CA ASP A 56 -33.43 6.58 11.65
C ASP A 56 -33.66 5.89 10.31
N ILE A 57 -32.76 4.98 9.91
CA ILE A 57 -32.91 4.20 8.67
C ILE A 57 -34.09 3.24 8.78
N SER A 58 -34.26 2.57 9.93
CA SER A 58 -35.36 1.63 10.16
C SER A 58 -36.73 2.27 9.95
N ASN A 59 -36.92 3.52 10.41
CA ASN A 59 -38.20 4.23 10.27
C ASN A 59 -38.56 4.52 8.81
N ILE A 60 -37.62 5.09 8.04
CA ILE A 60 -37.89 5.48 6.64
C ILE A 60 -38.02 4.23 5.74
N LEU A 61 -37.32 3.13 6.09
CA LEU A 61 -37.50 1.84 5.43
C LEU A 61 -38.87 1.22 5.73
N ALA A 62 -39.36 1.32 6.97
CA ALA A 62 -40.69 0.85 7.35
C ALA A 62 -41.78 1.59 6.57
N GLU A 63 -41.69 2.91 6.47
CA GLU A 63 -42.62 3.74 5.67
C GLU A 63 -42.58 3.37 4.19
N LYS A 64 -41.38 3.21 3.60
CA LYS A 64 -41.22 2.75 2.22
C LYS A 64 -41.87 1.39 2.00
N ASN A 65 -41.72 0.46 2.94
CA ASN A 65 -42.31 -0.87 2.85
C ASN A 65 -43.84 -0.83 2.97
N ALA A 66 -44.39 0.01 3.84
CA ALA A 66 -45.84 0.24 3.94
C ALA A 66 -46.42 0.80 2.63
N LEU A 67 -45.76 1.80 2.04
CA LEU A 67 -46.17 2.38 0.75
C LEU A 67 -46.00 1.41 -0.41
N HIS A 68 -44.98 0.56 -0.37
CA HIS A 68 -44.80 -0.51 -1.35
C HIS A 68 -45.95 -1.52 -1.30
N LYS A 69 -46.36 -1.93 -0.10
CA LYS A 69 -47.53 -2.80 0.11
C LYS A 69 -48.79 -2.16 -0.44
N ALA A 70 -49.07 -0.90 -0.08
CA ALA A 70 -50.22 -0.15 -0.61
C ALA A 70 -50.23 -0.02 -2.15
N TYR A 71 -49.05 0.17 -2.76
CA TYR A 71 -48.91 0.19 -4.22
C TYR A 71 -49.17 -1.19 -4.85
N MET A 72 -48.73 -2.28 -4.22
CA MET A 72 -48.96 -3.63 -4.71
C MET A 72 -50.42 -4.08 -4.55
N ASP A 73 -51.05 -3.71 -3.44
CA ASP A 73 -52.47 -3.99 -3.17
C ASP A 73 -53.39 -3.20 -4.10
N LEU A 74 -53.07 -1.93 -4.35
CA LEU A 74 -53.85 -1.04 -5.20
C LEU A 74 -52.94 -0.21 -6.12
N ARG A 75 -52.76 -0.68 -7.37
CA ARG A 75 -51.92 -0.04 -8.40
C ARG A 75 -52.60 1.19 -9.02
N THR A 76 -52.70 2.28 -8.26
CA THR A 76 -53.14 3.60 -8.74
C THR A 76 -51.95 4.52 -8.97
N ASP A 77 -52.14 5.58 -9.76
CA ASP A 77 -51.09 6.59 -9.98
C ASP A 77 -50.70 7.31 -8.69
N ALA A 78 -51.64 7.49 -7.76
CA ALA A 78 -51.39 8.09 -6.46
C ALA A 78 -50.48 7.21 -5.57
N THR A 79 -50.80 5.92 -5.42
CA THR A 79 -49.99 4.98 -4.61
C THR A 79 -48.61 4.76 -5.25
N LYS A 80 -48.54 4.69 -6.58
CA LYS A 80 -47.29 4.65 -7.34
C LYS A 80 -46.44 5.90 -7.06
N ALA A 81 -47.01 7.09 -7.19
CA ALA A 81 -46.30 8.35 -6.93
C ALA A 81 -45.80 8.45 -5.49
N ALA A 82 -46.61 8.08 -4.50
CA ALA A 82 -46.22 8.06 -3.09
C ALA A 82 -45.03 7.12 -2.83
N PHE A 83 -45.08 5.89 -3.35
CA PHE A 83 -43.97 4.94 -3.23
C PHE A 83 -42.67 5.47 -3.86
N PHE A 84 -42.72 5.99 -5.09
CA PHE A 84 -41.52 6.51 -5.75
C PHE A 84 -40.97 7.77 -5.08
N ARG A 85 -41.82 8.63 -4.49
CA ARG A 85 -41.38 9.77 -3.67
C ARG A 85 -40.63 9.30 -2.43
N CYS A 86 -41.22 8.39 -1.65
CA CYS A 86 -40.59 7.83 -0.46
C CYS A 86 -39.28 7.08 -0.81
N ARG A 87 -39.25 6.33 -1.93
CA ARG A 87 -38.02 5.67 -2.40
C ARG A 87 -36.90 6.67 -2.70
N ARG A 88 -37.20 7.82 -3.32
CA ARG A 88 -36.21 8.88 -3.55
C ARG A 88 -35.72 9.47 -2.23
N LEU A 89 -36.63 9.71 -1.27
CA LEU A 89 -36.29 10.21 0.06
C LEU A 89 -35.35 9.25 0.79
N VAL A 90 -35.65 7.94 0.79
CA VAL A 90 -34.77 6.90 1.34
C VAL A 90 -33.40 6.96 0.69
N GLN A 91 -33.32 6.99 -0.65
CA GLN A 91 -32.04 7.04 -1.36
C GLN A 91 -31.26 8.34 -1.09
N GLN A 92 -31.95 9.46 -0.90
CA GLN A 92 -31.33 10.72 -0.54
C GLN A 92 -30.76 10.64 0.88
N ARG A 93 -31.57 10.21 1.86
CA ARG A 93 -31.13 10.08 3.25
C ARG A 93 -29.96 9.11 3.40
N LEU A 94 -30.03 7.93 2.78
CA LEU A 94 -28.91 6.98 2.83
C LEU A 94 -27.61 7.58 2.28
N ARG A 95 -27.67 8.42 1.25
CA ARG A 95 -26.49 9.12 0.71
C ARG A 95 -25.98 10.19 1.67
N GLU A 96 -26.86 11.06 2.17
CA GLU A 96 -26.48 12.09 3.15
C GLU A 96 -25.83 11.48 4.40
N MET A 97 -26.32 10.32 4.85
CA MET A 97 -25.80 9.60 6.01
C MET A 97 -24.43 8.96 5.73
N GLN A 98 -24.25 8.41 4.53
CA GLN A 98 -22.96 7.91 4.10
C GLN A 98 -21.94 9.05 3.95
N ASP A 99 -22.33 10.17 3.34
CA ASP A 99 -21.48 11.33 3.10
C ASP A 99 -21.05 11.98 4.42
N THR A 100 -21.98 12.16 5.36
CA THR A 100 -21.68 12.70 6.71
C THR A 100 -20.70 11.82 7.47
N TRP A 101 -20.87 10.49 7.40
CA TRP A 101 -19.90 9.56 7.99
C TRP A 101 -18.54 9.62 7.31
N MET A 102 -18.50 9.67 5.97
CA MET A 102 -17.25 9.77 5.20
C MET A 102 -16.48 11.06 5.51
N ILE A 103 -17.17 12.19 5.64
CA ILE A 103 -16.57 13.48 6.04
C ILE A 103 -15.95 13.35 7.42
N ARG A 104 -16.72 12.87 8.41
CA ARG A 104 -16.23 12.70 9.79
C ARG A 104 -15.04 11.75 9.87
N LYS A 105 -15.05 10.66 9.09
CA LYS A 105 -13.93 9.71 9.02
C LYS A 105 -12.70 10.31 8.35
N ALA A 106 -12.88 11.14 7.32
CA ALA A 106 -11.77 11.85 6.70
C ALA A 106 -11.13 12.85 7.68
N GLU A 107 -11.93 13.59 8.44
CA GLU A 107 -11.46 14.50 9.49
C GLU A 107 -10.72 13.74 10.60
N GLU A 108 -11.21 12.57 11.01
CA GLU A 108 -10.55 11.72 12.00
C GLU A 108 -9.16 11.27 11.52
N ILE A 109 -9.08 10.77 10.28
CA ILE A 109 -7.83 10.31 9.64
C ILE A 109 -6.85 11.47 9.48
N GLN A 110 -7.32 12.61 8.99
CA GLN A 110 -6.52 13.82 8.87
C GLN A 110 -6.00 14.26 10.23
N GLY A 111 -6.85 14.23 11.27
CA GLY A 111 -6.45 14.56 12.63
C GLY A 111 -5.33 13.65 13.17
N TYR A 112 -5.32 12.35 12.83
CA TYR A 112 -4.19 11.48 13.19
C TYR A 112 -2.90 11.86 12.45
N ALA A 113 -3.00 12.24 11.17
CA ALA A 113 -1.84 12.68 10.40
C ALA A 113 -1.27 13.99 10.96
N ASP A 114 -2.13 14.96 11.27
CA ASP A 114 -1.73 16.26 11.82
C ASP A 114 -1.06 16.13 13.20
N ARG A 115 -1.46 15.13 14.00
CA ARG A 115 -0.84 14.80 15.30
C ARG A 115 0.37 13.86 15.19
N ASN A 116 0.77 13.47 13.98
CA ASN A 116 1.83 12.49 13.72
C ASN A 116 1.59 11.10 14.37
N GLU A 117 0.33 10.72 14.57
CA GLU A 117 -0.08 9.43 15.14
C GLU A 117 -0.18 8.35 14.06
N MET A 118 0.94 8.02 13.42
CA MET A 118 0.97 7.12 12.25
C MET A 118 0.32 5.74 12.51
N ASN A 119 0.45 5.18 13.71
CA ASN A 119 -0.18 3.91 14.06
C ASN A 119 -1.73 4.01 14.02
N ASN A 120 -2.30 5.08 14.58
CA ASN A 120 -3.74 5.29 14.60
C ASN A 120 -4.27 5.65 13.21
N PHE A 121 -3.50 6.42 12.44
CA PHE A 121 -3.78 6.69 11.02
C PHE A 121 -3.93 5.39 10.21
N PHE A 122 -2.96 4.48 10.30
CA PHE A 122 -3.03 3.19 9.59
C PHE A 122 -4.15 2.27 10.12
N LYS A 123 -4.45 2.30 11.42
CA LYS A 123 -5.60 1.57 11.99
C LYS A 123 -6.93 2.09 11.44
N ALA A 124 -7.11 3.41 11.39
CA ALA A 124 -8.32 4.04 10.87
C ALA A 124 -8.55 3.74 9.39
N ILE A 125 -7.50 3.80 8.56
CA ILE A 125 -7.58 3.41 7.14
C ILE A 125 -7.99 1.94 6.99
N LYS A 126 -7.36 1.03 7.75
CA LYS A 126 -7.72 -0.39 7.73
C LYS A 126 -9.16 -0.66 8.16
N ALA A 127 -9.72 0.15 9.07
CA ALA A 127 -11.10 0.00 9.50
C ALA A 127 -12.10 0.31 8.37
N ILE A 128 -11.79 1.25 7.48
CA ILE A 128 -12.67 1.64 6.35
C ILE A 128 -12.66 0.59 5.23
N TYR A 129 -11.47 0.16 4.79
CA TYR A 129 -11.36 -0.81 3.70
C TYR A 129 -11.57 -2.26 4.15
N GLY A 130 -11.68 -2.48 5.46
CA GLY A 130 -11.76 -3.81 6.07
C GLY A 130 -10.43 -4.56 6.05
N PRO A 131 -10.40 -5.83 6.51
CA PRO A 131 -9.20 -6.65 6.47
C PRO A 131 -8.68 -6.72 5.04
N CYS A 132 -7.51 -6.11 4.78
CA CYS A 132 -6.80 -6.30 3.54
C CYS A 132 -6.48 -7.80 3.44
N ILE A 133 -7.16 -8.50 2.53
CA ILE A 133 -6.86 -9.91 2.23
C ILE A 133 -5.53 -9.89 1.49
N LYS A 134 -4.43 -9.87 2.24
CA LYS A 134 -3.10 -10.11 1.68
C LYS A 134 -3.04 -11.58 1.30
N GLY A 135 -3.47 -11.91 0.08
CA GLY A 135 -3.17 -13.20 -0.51
C GLY A 135 -1.66 -13.34 -0.61
N SER A 136 -1.07 -14.29 0.12
CA SER A 136 0.34 -14.62 -0.10
C SER A 136 0.46 -15.20 -1.51
N ALA A 137 1.26 -14.58 -2.37
CA ALA A 137 1.54 -15.15 -3.67
C ALA A 137 2.29 -16.47 -3.46
N PRO A 138 1.77 -17.60 -3.96
CA PRO A 138 2.46 -18.86 -3.80
C PRO A 138 3.73 -18.89 -4.67
N LEU A 139 4.81 -19.45 -4.14
CA LEU A 139 6.09 -19.56 -4.83
C LEU A 139 6.33 -20.99 -5.30
N LEU A 140 7.16 -21.17 -6.32
CA LEU A 140 7.64 -22.49 -6.68
C LEU A 140 8.86 -22.87 -5.82
N SER A 141 8.97 -24.16 -5.51
CA SER A 141 10.17 -24.77 -4.95
C SER A 141 11.37 -24.63 -5.90
N SER A 142 12.58 -24.89 -5.40
CA SER A 142 13.84 -24.77 -6.16
C SER A 142 13.90 -25.64 -7.40
N ASP A 143 13.26 -26.78 -7.36
CA ASP A 143 13.11 -27.76 -8.44
C ASP A 143 11.93 -27.43 -9.38
N GLY A 144 11.12 -26.42 -9.07
CA GLY A 144 9.99 -26.00 -9.89
C GLY A 144 8.77 -26.92 -9.86
N THR A 145 8.80 -28.01 -9.06
CA THR A 145 7.76 -29.06 -9.10
C THR A 145 6.61 -28.80 -8.14
N THR A 146 6.88 -28.15 -7.00
CA THR A 146 5.91 -27.92 -5.93
C THR A 146 5.62 -26.44 -5.72
N LEU A 147 4.34 -26.15 -5.49
CA LEU A 147 3.83 -24.79 -5.28
C LEU A 147 3.64 -24.55 -3.77
N LEU A 148 4.53 -23.74 -3.20
CA LEU A 148 4.61 -23.38 -1.79
C LEU A 148 3.54 -22.33 -1.47
N ARG A 149 2.59 -22.71 -0.62
CA ARG A 149 1.46 -21.84 -0.20
C ARG A 149 1.57 -21.36 1.24
N GLU A 150 2.29 -22.11 2.08
CA GLU A 150 2.47 -21.78 3.48
C GLU A 150 3.55 -20.71 3.66
N LYS A 151 3.29 -19.76 4.57
CA LYS A 151 4.19 -18.62 4.84
C LYS A 151 5.60 -19.08 5.27
N SER A 152 5.69 -20.14 6.08
CA SER A 152 6.96 -20.73 6.54
C SER A 152 7.79 -21.28 5.38
N GLN A 153 7.15 -22.00 4.46
CA GLN A 153 7.79 -22.59 3.28
C GLN A 153 8.25 -21.50 2.31
N ILE A 154 7.44 -20.47 2.10
CA ILE A 154 7.78 -19.30 1.29
C ILE A 154 9.02 -18.59 1.86
N LEU A 155 9.05 -18.33 3.18
CA LEU A 155 10.19 -17.68 3.81
C LEU A 155 11.46 -18.52 3.71
N LYS A 156 11.37 -19.84 3.92
CA LYS A 156 12.51 -20.75 3.76
C LYS A 156 13.05 -20.74 2.32
N ARG A 157 12.17 -20.72 1.33
CA ARG A 157 12.55 -20.65 -0.10
C ARG A 157 13.26 -19.34 -0.44
N TRP A 158 12.85 -18.22 0.16
CA TRP A 158 13.55 -16.94 0.02
C TRP A 158 14.96 -17.00 0.60
N VAL A 159 15.14 -17.58 1.79
CA VAL A 159 16.47 -17.77 2.40
C VAL A 159 17.37 -18.59 1.49
N GLU A 160 16.88 -19.73 0.97
CA GLU A 160 17.62 -20.56 0.01
C GLU A 160 18.02 -19.80 -1.25
N HIS A 161 17.09 -19.02 -1.83
CA HIS A 161 17.36 -18.22 -3.03
C HIS A 161 18.46 -17.18 -2.76
N PHE A 162 18.36 -16.43 -1.67
CA PHE A 162 19.36 -15.40 -1.35
C PHE A 162 20.73 -15.98 -1.02
N ILE A 163 20.81 -17.11 -0.31
CA ILE A 163 22.07 -17.82 -0.10
C ILE A 163 22.68 -18.25 -1.44
N ASN A 164 21.88 -18.82 -2.34
CA ASN A 164 22.38 -19.24 -3.64
C ASN A 164 22.85 -18.07 -4.50
N VAL A 165 22.17 -16.91 -4.42
CA VAL A 165 22.53 -15.72 -5.21
C VAL A 165 23.76 -15.01 -4.63
N LEU A 166 23.82 -14.84 -3.30
CA LEU A 166 24.83 -14.00 -2.64
C LEU A 166 26.08 -14.79 -2.22
N THR A 167 25.93 -16.07 -1.92
CA THR A 167 27.02 -16.95 -1.46
C THR A 167 27.58 -17.82 -2.60
N CYS A 168 27.21 -17.52 -3.86
CA CYS A 168 27.76 -18.25 -5.00
C CYS A 168 29.27 -17.98 -5.07
N SER A 169 30.07 -18.96 -4.65
CA SER A 169 31.52 -18.94 -4.83
C SER A 169 31.81 -19.03 -6.32
N SER A 170 31.89 -17.88 -6.99
CA SER A 170 32.35 -17.81 -8.36
C SER A 170 33.84 -18.19 -8.38
N ALA A 171 34.14 -19.45 -8.69
CA ALA A 171 35.47 -19.84 -9.13
C ALA A 171 35.68 -19.20 -10.51
N ILE A 172 36.21 -17.98 -10.52
CA ILE A 172 36.64 -17.33 -11.75
C ILE A 172 37.75 -18.22 -12.31
N THR A 173 37.54 -18.78 -13.49
CA THR A 173 38.55 -19.61 -14.14
C THR A 173 39.71 -18.72 -14.59
N ASP A 174 40.96 -19.16 -14.38
CA ASP A 174 42.14 -18.39 -14.80
C ASP A 174 42.09 -18.08 -16.31
N ALA A 175 41.55 -19.00 -17.12
CA ALA A 175 41.30 -18.79 -18.55
C ALA A 175 40.32 -17.65 -18.87
N ALA A 176 39.40 -17.29 -17.95
CA ALA A 176 38.54 -16.12 -18.10
C ALA A 176 39.28 -14.83 -17.75
N ILE A 177 40.17 -14.87 -16.75
CA ILE A 177 41.05 -13.76 -16.36
C ILE A 177 42.04 -13.47 -17.50
N ASP A 178 42.64 -14.50 -18.09
CA ASP A 178 43.58 -14.39 -19.21
C ASP A 178 42.94 -13.82 -20.49
N ARG A 179 41.62 -13.95 -20.63
CA ARG A 179 40.84 -13.37 -21.74
C ARG A 179 40.48 -11.90 -21.51
N LEU A 180 40.60 -11.38 -20.28
CA LEU A 180 40.36 -9.97 -20.01
C LEU A 180 41.55 -9.17 -20.53
N HIS A 181 41.31 -8.34 -21.55
CA HIS A 181 42.32 -7.42 -22.06
C HIS A 181 42.72 -6.43 -20.96
N GLN A 182 43.91 -6.61 -20.40
CA GLN A 182 44.43 -5.66 -19.43
C GLN A 182 44.76 -4.35 -20.15
N VAL A 183 44.10 -3.28 -19.73
CA VAL A 183 44.40 -1.92 -20.17
C VAL A 183 45.48 -1.38 -19.25
N ASP A 184 46.43 -0.62 -19.79
CA ASP A 184 47.46 0.03 -19.00
C ASP A 184 46.85 0.81 -17.84
N THR A 185 47.51 0.77 -16.69
CA THR A 185 47.05 1.48 -15.50
C THR A 185 47.01 2.97 -15.80
N ASN A 186 45.82 3.57 -15.74
CA ASN A 186 45.65 4.99 -15.99
C ASN A 186 46.22 5.79 -14.79
N ASN A 187 47.46 6.23 -14.95
CA ASN A 187 48.16 7.02 -13.93
C ASN A 187 47.59 8.43 -13.76
N ASP A 188 46.75 8.92 -14.69
CA ASP A 188 46.12 10.24 -14.58
C ASP A 188 45.16 10.31 -13.39
N LEU A 189 44.60 9.17 -12.96
CA LEU A 189 43.74 9.08 -11.77
C LEU A 189 44.51 9.28 -10.45
N ASN A 190 45.84 9.17 -10.48
CA ASN A 190 46.70 9.45 -9.32
C ASN A 190 47.12 10.93 -9.26
N LEU A 191 46.79 11.73 -10.28
CA LEU A 191 47.05 13.16 -10.27
C LEU A 191 45.95 13.88 -9.48
N PRO A 192 46.31 14.88 -8.66
CA PRO A 192 45.30 15.70 -8.00
C PRO A 192 44.44 16.42 -9.04
N PRO A 193 43.13 16.60 -8.77
CA PRO A 193 42.22 17.24 -9.71
C PRO A 193 42.71 18.65 -10.07
N SER A 194 42.69 18.97 -11.35
CA SER A 194 43.16 20.27 -11.82
C SER A 194 42.14 21.37 -11.48
N LEU A 195 42.61 22.59 -11.18
CA LEU A 195 41.73 23.73 -10.90
C LEU A 195 40.63 23.96 -11.97
N PRO A 196 40.90 23.91 -13.29
CA PRO A 196 39.84 24.03 -14.29
C PRO A 196 38.85 22.86 -14.29
N GLU A 197 39.27 21.66 -13.89
CA GLU A 197 38.39 20.49 -13.76
C GLU A 197 37.47 20.62 -12.54
N THR A 198 38.00 21.06 -11.40
CA THR A 198 37.20 21.34 -10.20
C THR A 198 36.15 22.42 -10.46
N ILE A 199 36.52 23.50 -11.17
CA ILE A 199 35.57 24.56 -11.56
C ILE A 199 34.45 24.00 -12.44
N ARG A 200 34.78 23.17 -13.43
CA ARG A 200 33.76 22.52 -14.28
C ARG A 200 32.85 21.59 -13.48
N ALA A 201 33.41 20.80 -12.56
CA ALA A 201 32.65 19.90 -11.70
C ALA A 201 31.65 20.67 -10.84
N VAL A 202 32.07 21.77 -10.22
CA VAL A 202 31.19 22.64 -9.40
C VAL A 202 30.07 23.26 -10.24
N GLN A 203 30.36 23.68 -11.47
CA GLN A 203 29.34 24.22 -12.39
C GLN A 203 28.29 23.18 -12.78
N LEU A 204 28.70 21.91 -12.93
CA LEU A 204 27.85 20.78 -13.28
C LEU A 204 26.93 20.28 -12.14
N ILE A 205 27.20 20.67 -10.89
CA ILE A 205 26.30 20.33 -9.77
C ILE A 205 24.90 20.91 -10.05
N SER A 206 23.84 20.17 -9.81
CA SER A 206 22.46 20.69 -9.99
C SER A 206 22.05 21.57 -8.80
N SER A 207 21.47 22.73 -9.05
CA SER A 207 20.85 23.60 -8.02
C SER A 207 19.51 23.03 -7.52
N GLY A 208 19.11 23.37 -6.30
CA GLY A 208 17.85 22.99 -5.68
C GLY A 208 17.83 21.59 -5.05
N LYS A 209 18.99 20.97 -4.82
CA LYS A 209 19.09 19.71 -4.06
C LYS A 209 19.12 20.01 -2.56
N ALA A 210 18.58 19.08 -1.77
CA ALA A 210 18.64 19.17 -0.31
C ALA A 210 20.10 19.13 0.19
N PRO A 211 20.46 19.94 1.20
CA PRO A 211 21.78 19.88 1.84
C PRO A 211 22.06 18.49 2.43
N GLY A 212 23.34 18.11 2.44
CA GLY A 212 23.81 16.88 3.09
C GLY A 212 23.87 17.02 4.61
N TYR A 213 24.57 16.09 5.25
CA TYR A 213 24.84 16.13 6.70
C TYR A 213 25.60 17.40 7.13
N ASP A 214 26.42 17.94 6.22
CA ASP A 214 27.13 19.22 6.36
C ASP A 214 26.22 20.45 6.35
N ALA A 215 24.93 20.29 6.02
CA ALA A 215 23.93 21.35 5.90
C ALA A 215 24.30 22.47 4.90
N LEU A 216 25.21 22.19 3.96
CA LEU A 216 25.64 23.16 2.94
C LEU A 216 24.90 22.93 1.62
N PRO A 217 24.10 23.90 1.13
CA PRO A 217 23.39 23.74 -0.12
C PRO A 217 24.32 23.94 -1.35
N PRO A 218 24.04 23.26 -2.48
CA PRO A 218 24.83 23.34 -3.72
C PRO A 218 25.12 24.77 -4.23
N GLU A 219 24.23 25.70 -3.92
CA GLU A 219 24.30 27.11 -4.31
C GLU A 219 25.50 27.82 -3.70
N VAL A 220 25.90 27.42 -2.48
CA VAL A 220 27.07 28.01 -1.79
C VAL A 220 28.34 27.72 -2.58
N TYR A 221 28.50 26.50 -3.07
CA TYR A 221 29.65 26.09 -3.87
C TYR A 221 29.70 26.79 -5.23
N LYS A 222 28.55 27.06 -5.85
CA LYS A 222 28.49 27.73 -7.17
C LYS A 222 28.76 29.24 -7.13
N HIS A 223 28.40 29.91 -6.03
CA HIS A 223 28.51 31.36 -5.90
C HIS A 223 29.74 31.79 -5.09
N ALA A 224 30.49 30.86 -4.51
CA ALA A 224 31.76 31.15 -3.87
C ALA A 224 32.77 31.68 -4.90
N ASP A 225 33.36 32.85 -4.64
CA ASP A 225 34.37 33.49 -5.51
C ASP A 225 35.74 32.80 -5.30
N PRO A 226 36.30 32.12 -6.32
CA PRO A 226 37.58 31.42 -6.20
C PRO A 226 38.76 32.35 -5.86
N SER A 227 38.62 33.67 -6.08
CA SER A 227 39.70 34.65 -5.90
C SER A 227 39.75 35.31 -4.52
N LYS A 228 38.69 35.18 -3.70
CA LYS A 228 38.55 35.93 -2.44
C LYS A 228 38.66 35.10 -1.16
N ASP A 229 38.38 33.79 -1.23
CA ASP A 229 38.47 32.90 -0.06
C ASP A 229 39.28 31.64 -0.40
N ALA A 230 40.60 31.80 -0.51
CA ALA A 230 41.53 30.69 -0.71
C ALA A 230 41.45 29.62 0.41
N ARG A 231 40.96 29.97 1.60
CA ARG A 231 40.76 29.04 2.73
C ARG A 231 39.54 28.12 2.56
N SER A 232 38.47 28.56 1.90
CA SER A 232 37.28 27.71 1.66
C SER A 232 37.53 26.76 0.49
N TYR A 233 38.20 27.21 -0.57
CA TYR A 233 38.61 26.36 -1.68
C TYR A 233 39.69 25.34 -1.27
N ALA A 234 40.64 25.73 -0.42
CA ALA A 234 41.60 24.78 0.15
C ALA A 234 40.92 23.74 1.06
N ALA A 235 39.89 24.11 1.83
CA ALA A 235 39.13 23.15 2.63
C ALA A 235 38.34 22.15 1.76
N VAL A 236 37.70 22.61 0.67
CA VAL A 236 37.02 21.72 -0.29
C VAL A 236 38.01 20.79 -1.00
N VAL A 237 39.20 21.27 -1.35
CA VAL A 237 40.25 20.44 -1.97
C VAL A 237 40.90 19.49 -0.94
N VAL A 238 41.10 19.90 0.31
CA VAL A 238 41.65 19.04 1.37
C VAL A 238 40.65 17.97 1.82
N ASP A 239 39.34 18.27 1.89
CA ASP A 239 38.31 17.27 2.21
C ASP A 239 38.06 16.28 1.05
N LEU A 240 38.21 16.71 -0.20
CA LEU A 240 38.12 15.81 -1.37
C LEU A 240 39.42 15.05 -1.67
N SER A 241 40.56 15.46 -1.09
CA SER A 241 41.88 14.81 -1.25
C SER A 241 42.33 14.03 -0.02
N ALA A 242 41.56 14.04 1.07
CA ALA A 242 41.78 13.14 2.20
C ALA A 242 41.66 11.69 1.70
N PRO A 243 42.66 10.83 1.94
CA PRO A 243 42.59 9.44 1.54
C PRO A 243 41.34 8.79 2.15
N ILE A 244 40.58 8.07 1.34
CA ILE A 244 39.43 7.22 1.71
C ILE A 244 39.83 6.08 2.69
N PHE A 245 41.05 6.12 3.24
CA PHE A 245 41.52 5.28 4.33
C PHE A 245 41.23 5.94 5.67
N LEU A 246 40.05 5.68 6.24
CA LEU A 246 39.84 5.35 7.66
C LEU A 246 38.35 5.05 7.91
N HIS A 247 37.86 3.94 7.35
CA HIS A 247 36.78 3.17 8.00
C HIS A 247 36.78 1.69 7.59
N ARG A 248 37.96 1.08 7.48
CA ARG A 248 38.09 -0.39 7.26
C ARG A 248 39.04 -1.11 8.21
N THR A 249 39.34 -0.55 9.37
CA THR A 249 40.09 -1.25 10.42
C THR A 249 39.52 -0.91 11.80
N SER A 250 38.29 -1.36 12.06
CA SER A 250 37.78 -1.59 13.42
C SER A 250 36.54 -2.50 13.41
N CYS A 251 36.52 -3.53 12.55
CA CYS A 251 35.52 -4.61 12.62
C CYS A 251 36.13 -6.01 12.72
N ASP A 252 37.46 -6.17 12.71
CA ASP A 252 38.10 -7.50 12.64
C ASP A 252 38.64 -8.04 13.98
N GLU A 253 38.45 -7.39 15.13
CA GLU A 253 38.97 -7.91 16.42
C GLU A 253 38.02 -7.86 17.64
N ALA A 254 36.72 -7.67 17.45
CA ALA A 254 35.78 -7.80 18.56
C ALA A 254 34.42 -8.35 18.10
N CYS A 255 34.32 -9.68 17.98
CA CYS A 255 33.12 -10.47 18.29
C CYS A 255 33.39 -11.95 18.00
N GLY A 256 34.29 -12.56 18.76
CA GLY A 256 34.22 -13.98 19.03
C GLY A 256 33.21 -14.21 20.14
N LEU A 257 31.90 -14.31 19.84
CA LEU A 257 30.91 -14.89 20.75
C LEU A 257 29.73 -15.53 19.98
N ASN A 258 29.64 -16.84 20.14
CA ASN A 258 28.48 -17.75 20.11
C ASN A 258 27.26 -17.44 19.22
N VAL A 259 27.09 -18.32 18.24
CA VAL A 259 25.81 -18.81 17.74
C VAL A 259 24.91 -19.28 18.88
N ASN A 260 23.82 -18.54 19.13
CA ASN A 260 22.48 -18.97 19.55
C ASN A 260 21.73 -17.77 20.14
N GLU A 261 21.04 -16.99 19.32
CA GLU A 261 19.92 -16.14 19.78
C GLU A 261 19.05 -15.71 18.59
N ASP A 262 17.75 -15.79 18.79
CA ASP A 262 16.69 -15.69 17.79
C ASP A 262 16.59 -14.28 17.15
N PHE A 263 16.90 -14.17 15.86
CA PHE A 263 16.64 -12.96 15.09
C PHE A 263 15.16 -12.88 14.67
N THR A 264 14.39 -12.06 15.39
CA THR A 264 13.05 -11.62 14.97
C THR A 264 13.18 -10.38 14.08
N PHE A 265 12.83 -10.53 12.80
CA PHE A 265 12.84 -9.42 11.83
C PHE A 265 11.59 -8.55 12.04
N ASN A 266 11.78 -7.37 12.63
CA ASN A 266 10.76 -6.33 12.71
C ASN A 266 10.67 -5.57 11.37
N ASP A 267 9.50 -5.65 10.74
CA ASP A 267 9.14 -4.93 9.51
C ASP A 267 8.93 -3.42 9.77
N THR A 268 9.99 -2.62 9.64
CA THR A 268 9.86 -1.16 9.46
C THR A 268 10.96 -0.63 8.53
N MET A 269 10.67 -0.54 7.23
CA MET A 269 11.07 0.53 6.30
C MET A 269 10.90 0.04 4.86
N ILE A 270 9.77 0.37 4.26
CA ILE A 270 9.71 0.57 2.80
C ILE A 270 9.27 2.01 2.61
N SER A 271 10.27 2.87 2.43
CA SER A 271 10.10 4.18 1.82
C SER A 271 9.54 3.96 0.41
N SER A 272 8.39 4.54 0.12
CA SER A 272 7.89 4.66 -1.25
C SER A 272 7.66 6.14 -1.51
N ASP A 273 8.58 6.73 -2.27
CA ASP A 273 8.43 8.05 -2.85
C ASP A 273 7.22 8.06 -3.79
N TRP A 274 6.15 8.75 -3.41
CA TRP A 274 5.01 9.01 -4.28
C TRP A 274 5.18 10.39 -4.93
N ILE A 275 5.45 10.39 -6.23
CA ILE A 275 5.38 11.60 -7.08
C ILE A 275 3.90 11.97 -7.27
N ILE A 276 3.49 13.09 -6.71
CA ILE A 276 2.20 13.74 -6.97
C ILE A 276 2.19 14.23 -8.42
N ARG A 277 1.28 13.71 -9.26
CA ARG A 277 0.94 14.35 -10.54
C ARG A 277 -0.26 15.28 -10.35
N PRO A 278 -0.24 16.52 -10.87
CA PRO A 278 -1.40 17.39 -10.82
C PRO A 278 -2.48 16.90 -11.80
N TRP A 279 -3.72 16.85 -11.30
CA TRP A 279 -4.92 16.73 -12.13
C TRP A 279 -5.00 17.94 -13.07
N ARG A 280 -5.05 17.70 -14.38
CA ARG A 280 -5.48 18.73 -15.33
C ARG A 280 -7.00 18.76 -15.36
N SER A 281 -7.51 20.00 -15.30
CA SER A 281 -8.88 20.47 -15.55
C SER A 281 -9.51 19.91 -16.81
#